data_AF-A0A821IHQ4-F1
#
_entry.id   AF-A0A821IHQ4-F1
#
_cell.length_a   1.000
_cell.length_b   1.000
_cell.length_c   1.000
_cell.angle_alpha   90.00
_cell.angle_beta   90.00
_cell.angle_gamma   90.00
#
_symmetry.space_group_name_H-M   'P 1'
#
loop_
_entity.id
_entity.type
_entity.pdbx_description
1 polymer ?
#
loop_
_entity_poly.entity_id
_entity_poly.type
_entity_poly.pdbx_seq_one_letter_code
_entity_poly.pdbx_strand_id
1 'polypeptide(L)'
;MWSQIVRRLSTSPLTRERHPNLCRSSRYATLGDKDISFFERLLPGGRAITNPDDCLPYNIDWIKTCQGQSQLILRPKTVDEVQAVLRY
;
A
#
# COMPACT_ATOMS: atom_id res chain seq x y z
N MET A 1 6.28 -7.00 27.80
CA MET A 1 6.93 -5.67 27.69
C MET A 1 8.26 -5.75 26.91
N TRP A 2 8.31 -6.50 25.81
CA TRP A 2 9.51 -6.58 24.93
C TRP A 2 9.13 -6.42 23.44
N SER A 3 7.85 -6.59 23.09
CA SER A 3 7.30 -6.40 21.75
C SER A 3 7.24 -4.94 21.28
N GLN A 4 7.13 -3.98 22.22
CA GLN A 4 7.03 -2.55 21.89
C GLN A 4 8.39 -1.89 21.62
N ILE A 5 9.49 -2.42 22.18
CA ILE A 5 10.83 -1.82 22.08
C ILE A 5 11.44 -2.08 20.69
N VAL A 6 11.22 -3.26 20.11
CA VAL A 6 11.72 -3.61 18.76
C VAL A 6 11.01 -2.81 17.66
N ARG A 7 9.74 -2.43 17.87
CA ARG A 7 8.92 -1.73 16.86
C ARG A 7 9.34 -0.27 16.63
N ARG A 8 10.06 0.34 17.58
CA ARG A 8 10.43 1.77 17.54
C ARG A 8 11.69 2.09 16.72
N LEU A 9 12.49 1.08 16.35
CA LEU A 9 13.74 1.27 15.60
C LEU A 9 13.62 0.96 14.10
N SER A 10 12.45 0.54 13.61
CA SER A 10 12.31 -0.07 12.28
C SER A 10 11.49 0.74 11.25
N THR A 11 10.88 1.85 11.63
CA THR A 11 9.98 2.60 10.74
C THR A 11 10.61 3.93 10.33
N SER A 12 10.79 4.12 9.02
CA SER A 12 11.26 5.38 8.44
C SER A 12 10.14 6.42 8.58
N PRO A 13 10.41 7.71 8.85
CA PRO A 13 9.35 8.72 8.76
C PRO A 13 8.73 8.72 7.36
N LEU A 14 7.47 9.12 7.24
CA LEU A 14 6.79 9.15 5.95
C LEU A 14 7.59 10.02 4.97
N THR A 15 7.75 9.56 3.72
CA THR A 15 8.44 10.35 2.70
C THR A 15 7.75 11.71 2.50
N ARG A 16 6.43 11.77 2.69
CA ARG A 16 5.65 13.02 2.68
C ARG A 16 6.05 13.99 3.81
N GLU A 17 6.39 13.50 5.00
CA GLU A 17 6.83 14.36 6.12
C GLU A 17 8.18 15.01 5.82
N ARG A 18 9.07 14.29 5.13
CA ARG A 18 10.37 14.82 4.68
C ARG A 18 10.25 15.82 3.52
N HIS A 19 9.22 15.67 2.70
CA HIS A 19 8.97 16.52 1.53
C HIS A 19 7.55 17.09 1.55
N PRO A 20 7.23 18.01 2.47
CA PRO A 20 5.86 18.48 2.69
C PRO A 20 5.27 19.23 1.49
N ASN A 21 6.12 19.81 0.65
CA ASN A 21 5.72 20.56 -0.55
C ASN A 21 5.47 19.64 -1.76
N LEU A 22 5.80 18.35 -1.67
CA LEU A 22 5.57 17.39 -2.74
C LEU A 22 4.19 16.76 -2.60
N CYS A 23 3.29 17.13 -3.51
CA CYS A 23 1.93 16.59 -3.57
C CYS A 23 1.79 15.58 -4.71
N ARG A 24 0.98 14.53 -4.49
CA ARG A 24 0.55 13.64 -5.58
C ARG A 24 -0.20 14.46 -6.62
N SER A 25 0.12 14.24 -7.89
CA SER A 25 -0.55 14.92 -9.00
C SER A 25 -2.06 14.68 -8.95
N SER A 26 -2.85 15.74 -9.13
CA SER A 26 -4.32 15.70 -9.16
C SER A 26 -4.89 14.95 -10.37
N ARG A 27 -4.05 14.58 -11.35
CA ARG A 27 -4.45 13.76 -12.50
C ARG A 27 -4.73 12.30 -12.14
N TYR A 28 -4.28 11.86 -10.96
CA TYR A 28 -4.55 10.51 -10.48
C TYR A 28 -5.77 10.52 -9.57
N ALA A 29 -6.62 9.51 -9.73
CA ALA A 29 -7.71 9.26 -8.80
C ALA A 29 -7.19 8.97 -7.39
N THR A 30 -8.04 9.24 -6.40
CA THR A 30 -7.85 8.80 -5.01
C THR A 30 -8.62 7.51 -4.82
N LEU A 31 -8.03 6.59 -4.08
CA LEU A 31 -8.65 5.30 -3.76
C LEU A 31 -9.97 5.52 -3.01
N GLY A 32 -11.04 4.89 -3.48
CA GLY A 32 -12.35 4.85 -2.81
C GLY A 32 -12.91 3.45 -2.68
N ASP A 33 -14.05 3.34 -1.99
CA ASP A 33 -14.67 2.05 -1.64
C ASP A 33 -15.06 1.20 -2.86
N LYS A 34 -15.40 1.86 -3.97
CA LYS A 34 -15.73 1.20 -5.24
C LYS A 34 -14.53 0.47 -5.81
N ASP A 35 -13.35 1.08 -5.75
CA ASP A 35 -12.09 0.48 -6.21
C ASP A 35 -11.75 -0.73 -5.35
N ILE A 36 -11.80 -0.56 -4.02
CA ILE A 36 -11.52 -1.64 -3.06
C ILE A 36 -12.44 -2.82 -3.32
N SER A 37 -13.75 -2.56 -3.40
CA SER A 37 -14.75 -3.60 -3.64
C SER A 37 -14.56 -4.30 -4.98
N PHE A 38 -14.13 -3.57 -6.03
CA PHE A 38 -13.80 -4.16 -7.32
C PHE A 38 -12.61 -5.12 -7.20
N PHE A 39 -11.53 -4.67 -6.57
CA PHE A 39 -10.31 -5.47 -6.44
C PHE A 39 -10.45 -6.67 -5.49
N GLU A 40 -11.27 -6.56 -4.44
CA GLU A 40 -11.60 -7.68 -3.56
C GLU A 40 -12.36 -8.79 -4.30
N ARG A 41 -13.27 -8.41 -5.22
CA ARG A 41 -13.96 -9.36 -6.10
C ARG A 41 -13.04 -9.95 -7.16
N LEU A 42 -12.17 -9.12 -7.75
CA LEU A 42 -11.22 -9.56 -8.78
C LEU A 42 -10.16 -10.52 -8.21
N LEU A 43 -9.68 -10.25 -6.99
CA LEU A 43 -8.62 -10.99 -6.32
C LEU A 43 -9.13 -11.62 -5.00
N PRO A 44 -9.97 -12.67 -5.07
CA PRO A 44 -10.55 -13.28 -3.88
C PRO A 44 -9.50 -13.95 -2.99
N GLY A 45 -9.85 -14.18 -1.73
CA GLY A 45 -9.03 -14.90 -0.75
C GLY A 45 -7.97 -14.03 -0.05
N GLY A 46 -8.30 -12.77 0.24
CA GLY A 46 -7.40 -11.85 0.97
C GLY A 46 -6.20 -11.38 0.14
N ARG A 47 -6.32 -11.36 -1.19
CA ARG A 47 -5.26 -10.93 -2.11
C ARG A 47 -5.35 -9.45 -2.49
N ALA A 48 -6.43 -8.79 -2.12
CA ALA A 48 -6.53 -7.34 -1.96
C ALA A 48 -6.38 -7.03 -0.46
N ILE A 49 -5.22 -6.48 -0.06
CA ILE A 49 -4.90 -6.18 1.34
C ILE A 49 -5.20 -4.71 1.61
N THR A 50 -6.04 -4.44 2.60
CA THR A 50 -6.47 -3.08 3.00
C THR A 50 -6.14 -2.73 4.44
N ASN A 51 -5.85 -3.72 5.30
CA ASN A 51 -5.46 -3.48 6.68
C ASN A 51 -4.15 -2.68 6.73
N PRO A 52 -4.12 -1.50 7.38
CA PRO A 52 -2.94 -0.65 7.46
C PRO A 52 -1.68 -1.35 7.98
N ASP A 53 -1.81 -2.22 8.99
CA ASP A 53 -0.68 -2.96 9.56
C ASP A 53 -0.10 -3.98 8.57
N ASP A 54 -0.94 -4.56 7.72
CA ASP A 54 -0.53 -5.53 6.68
C ASP A 54 0.01 -4.83 5.42
N CYS A 55 -0.41 -3.59 5.16
CA CYS A 55 0.10 -2.74 4.09
C CYS A 55 1.47 -2.12 4.43
N LEU A 56 1.73 -1.86 5.72
CA LEU A 56 2.94 -1.16 6.17
C LEU A 56 4.26 -1.77 5.65
N PRO A 57 4.47 -3.10 5.65
CA PRO A 57 5.71 -3.69 5.14
C PRO A 57 5.96 -3.42 3.65
N TYR A 58 4.90 -3.23 2.85
CA TYR A 58 5.03 -2.91 1.41
C TYR A 58 5.31 -1.44 1.15
N ASN A 59 5.01 -0.57 2.13
CA ASN A 59 5.27 0.85 2.02
C ASN A 59 6.70 1.22 2.40
N ILE A 60 7.47 0.32 3.02
CA ILE A 60 8.85 0.59 3.45
C ILE A 60 9.82 -0.09 2.46
N ASP A 61 10.79 0.65 1.96
CA ASP A 61 11.85 0.11 1.10
C ASP A 61 12.83 -0.79 1.89
N TRP A 62 13.63 -1.57 1.17
CA TRP A 62 14.52 -2.55 1.78
C TRP A 62 15.53 -1.94 2.77
N ILE A 63 16.09 -0.76 2.47
CA ILE A 63 17.05 -0.05 3.34
C ILE A 63 16.37 0.87 4.38
N LYS A 64 15.04 0.91 4.44
CA LYS A 64 14.25 1.72 5.39
C LYS A 64 14.49 3.21 5.30
N THR A 65 14.79 3.71 4.11
CA THR A 65 14.97 5.13 3.83
C THR A 65 13.73 5.80 3.26
N CYS A 66 12.77 5.06 2.73
CA CYS A 66 11.54 5.57 2.14
C CYS A 66 10.33 4.87 2.76
N GLN A 67 9.33 5.64 3.20
CA GLN A 67 8.05 5.10 3.63
C GLN A 67 6.90 5.77 2.89
N GLY A 68 6.21 4.98 2.06
CA GLY A 68 5.00 5.34 1.34
C GLY A 68 3.73 5.33 2.19
N GLN A 69 2.59 5.52 1.54
CA GLN A 69 1.26 5.63 2.17
C GLN A 69 0.18 4.88 1.38
N SER A 70 0.54 3.81 0.66
CA SER A 70 -0.44 2.99 -0.04
C SER A 70 -1.38 2.33 0.96
N GLN A 71 -2.68 2.34 0.65
CA GLN A 71 -3.75 1.77 1.47
C GLN A 71 -4.31 0.47 0.88
N LEU A 72 -3.86 0.08 -0.32
CA LEU A 72 -4.29 -1.14 -1.00
C LEU A 72 -3.09 -1.82 -1.65
N ILE A 73 -2.93 -3.13 -1.39
CA ILE A 73 -1.93 -3.98 -2.04
C ILE A 73 -2.65 -5.10 -2.80
N LEU A 74 -2.32 -5.28 -4.07
CA LEU A 74 -2.91 -6.27 -4.96
C LEU A 74 -1.92 -7.41 -5.22
N ARG A 75 -2.34 -8.66 -5.02
CA ARG A 75 -1.50 -9.86 -5.20
C ARG A 75 -2.10 -10.80 -6.26
N PRO A 76 -2.04 -10.43 -7.56
CA PRO A 76 -2.45 -11.32 -8.64
C PRO A 76 -1.51 -12.52 -8.74
N LYS A 77 -2.03 -13.64 -9.25
CA LYS A 77 -1.33 -14.91 -9.46
C LYS A 77 -1.25 -15.30 -10.93
N THR A 78 -2.07 -14.71 -11.79
CA THR A 78 -2.10 -14.99 -13.23
C THR A 78 -1.88 -13.72 -14.03
N VAL A 79 -1.46 -13.89 -15.28
CA VAL A 79 -1.32 -12.78 -16.24
C VAL A 79 -2.67 -12.12 -16.50
N ASP A 80 -3.75 -12.90 -16.55
CA ASP A 80 -5.10 -12.38 -16.75
C ASP A 80 -5.56 -11.47 -15.61
N GLU A 81 -5.23 -11.82 -14.36
CA GLU A 81 -5.52 -10.96 -13.20
C GLU A 81 -4.70 -9.66 -13.26
N VAL A 82 -3.41 -9.71 -13.61
CA VAL A 82 -2.58 -8.50 -13.81
C VAL A 82 -3.18 -7.62 -14.90
N GLN A 83 -3.58 -8.23 -16.02
CA GLN A 83 -4.21 -7.54 -17.13
C GLN A 83 -5.52 -6.87 -16.71
N ALA A 84 -6.36 -7.56 -15.92
CA ALA A 84 -7.61 -7.00 -15.41
C ALA A 84 -7.36 -5.82 -14.44
N VAL A 85 -6.35 -5.92 -13.58
CA VAL A 85 -5.95 -4.83 -12.68
C VAL A 85 -5.51 -3.59 -13.45
N LEU A 86 -4.72 -3.74 -14.52
CA LEU A 86 -4.22 -2.61 -15.32
C LEU A 86 -5.27 -1.99 -16.24
N ARG A 87 -6.33 -2.73 -16.59
CA ARG A 87 -7.44 -2.22 -17.40
C ARG A 87 -8.43 -1.38 -16.60
N TYR A 88 -8.51 -1.60 -15.30
CA TYR A 88 -9.28 -0.79 -14.36
C TYR A 88 -8.64 0.59 -14.20
#